data_AF-A0A523CZK4-F1
#
_entry.id   AF-A0A523CZK4-F1
#
_cell.length_a   1.000
_cell.length_b   1.000
_cell.length_c   1.000
_cell.angle_alpha   90.00
_cell.angle_beta   90.00
_cell.angle_gamma   90.00
#
_symmetry.space_group_name_H-M   'P 1'
#
loop_
_entity.id
_entity.type
_entity.pdbx_description
1 polymer ?
#
loop_
_entity_poly.entity_id
_entity_poly.type
_entity_poly.pdbx_seq_one_letter_code
_entity_poly.pdbx_strand_id
1 'polypeptide(L)'
;MRVLRNLHTERVLVAALVAAVVAVPVASAADQALTPHHVAQLRAVRQVAISPDGQQVAYVLSVPRSLPDQEDGPAWAELHVV
;
A
#
# COMPACT_ATOMS: atom_id res chain seq x y z
N MET A 1 7.00 -52.96 27.82
CA MET A 1 6.51 -51.64 28.32
C MET A 1 7.21 -50.41 27.67
N ARG A 2 7.79 -50.51 26.46
CA ARG A 2 8.47 -49.39 25.76
C ARG A 2 7.55 -48.55 24.85
N VAL A 3 6.34 -49.04 24.52
CA VAL A 3 5.44 -48.41 23.54
C VAL A 3 4.59 -47.28 24.15
N LEU A 4 4.18 -47.38 25.43
CA LEU A 4 3.37 -46.34 26.09
C LEU A 4 4.12 -45.02 26.33
N ARG A 5 5.45 -45.04 26.41
CA ARG A 5 6.27 -43.85 26.68
C ARG A 5 6.42 -42.94 25.45
N ASN A 6 6.31 -43.50 24.24
CA ASN A 6 6.49 -42.76 22.98
C ASN A 6 5.22 -42.01 22.56
N LEU A 7 4.03 -42.54 22.90
CA LEU A 7 2.74 -41.89 22.62
C LEU A 7 2.59 -40.52 23.32
N HIS A 8 3.18 -40.35 24.50
CA HIS A 8 3.12 -39.08 25.24
C HIS A 8 4.04 -38.03 24.61
N THR A 9 5.23 -38.43 24.16
CA THR A 9 6.18 -37.56 23.47
C THR A 9 5.64 -37.07 22.13
N GLU A 10 5.04 -37.95 21.33
CA GLU A 10 4.42 -37.58 20.05
C GLU A 10 3.28 -36.56 20.23
N ARG A 11 2.45 -36.75 21.26
CA ARG A 11 1.36 -35.81 21.59
C ARG A 11 1.88 -34.46 22.05
N VAL A 12 2.98 -34.42 22.79
CA VAL A 12 3.63 -33.16 23.21
C VAL A 12 4.23 -32.44 22.01
N LEU A 13 4.88 -33.17 21.09
CA LEU A 13 5.44 -32.58 19.86
C LEU A 13 4.34 -32.05 18.94
N VAL A 14 3.23 -32.78 18.77
CA VAL A 14 2.07 -32.31 18.00
C VAL A 14 1.45 -31.09 18.66
N ALA A 15 1.26 -31.09 19.98
CA ALA A 15 0.72 -29.94 20.70
C ALA A 15 1.64 -28.70 20.59
N ALA A 16 2.96 -28.89 20.68
CA ALA A 16 3.95 -27.83 20.49
C ALA A 16 3.93 -27.28 19.06
N LEU A 17 3.80 -28.15 18.05
CA LEU A 17 3.69 -27.75 16.65
C LEU A 17 2.39 -26.96 16.40
N VAL A 18 1.26 -27.43 16.92
CA VAL A 18 -0.03 -26.73 16.82
C VAL A 18 0.04 -25.38 17.52
N ALA A 19 0.61 -25.31 18.72
CA ALA A 19 0.79 -24.06 19.46
C ALA A 19 1.69 -23.08 18.68
N ALA A 20 2.76 -23.57 18.06
CA ALA A 20 3.65 -22.75 17.24
C ALA A 20 2.94 -22.21 15.98
N VAL A 21 2.08 -23.00 15.34
CA VAL A 21 1.29 -22.55 14.17
C VAL A 21 0.24 -21.50 14.57
N VAL A 22 -0.43 -21.69 15.71
CA VAL A 22 -1.45 -20.74 16.20
C VAL A 22 -0.84 -19.42 16.67
N ALA A 23 0.40 -19.44 17.16
CA ALA A 23 1.10 -18.24 17.64
C ALA A 23 1.65 -17.34 16.53
N VAL A 24 1.53 -17.71 15.24
CA VAL A 24 1.99 -16.86 14.14
C VAL A 24 1.07 -15.64 14.04
N PRO A 25 1.57 -14.41 14.28
CA PRO A 25 0.76 -13.22 14.10
C PRO A 25 0.39 -13.09 12.61
N VAL A 26 -0.91 -13.06 12.33
CA VAL A 26 -1.39 -12.70 10.99
C VAL A 26 -1.13 -11.21 10.82
N ALA A 27 -0.23 -10.85 9.91
CA ALA A 27 -0.01 -9.45 9.56
C ALA A 27 -1.35 -8.83 9.09
N SER A 28 -1.86 -7.86 9.84
CA SER A 28 -3.06 -7.14 9.46
C SER A 28 -2.74 -6.20 8.30
N ALA A 29 -3.45 -6.31 7.19
CA ALA A 29 -3.31 -5.42 6.03
C ALA A 29 -3.80 -3.97 6.27
N ALA A 30 -3.95 -3.56 7.54
CA ALA A 30 -4.50 -2.26 7.92
C ALA A 30 -3.67 -1.09 7.40
N ASP A 31 -2.35 -1.24 7.31
CA ASP A 31 -1.43 -0.19 6.81
C ASP A 31 -1.55 0.07 5.30
N GLN A 32 -2.26 -0.78 4.55
CA GLN A 32 -2.47 -0.62 3.11
C GLN A 32 -3.90 -0.22 2.74
N ALA A 33 -4.74 0.09 3.72
CA ALA A 33 -6.13 0.47 3.44
C ALA A 33 -6.19 1.79 2.65
N LEU A 34 -6.95 1.80 1.55
CA LEU A 34 -7.26 3.03 0.83
C LEU A 34 -8.17 3.90 1.71
N THR A 35 -7.71 5.10 2.07
CA THR A 35 -8.49 6.07 2.85
C THR A 35 -9.01 7.19 1.94
N PRO A 36 -10.04 7.94 2.36
CA PRO A 36 -10.44 9.17 1.66
C PRO A 36 -9.29 10.17 1.52
N HIS A 37 -8.37 10.22 2.47
CA HIS A 37 -7.19 11.08 2.39
C HIS A 37 -6.29 10.71 1.20
N HIS A 38 -6.10 9.41 0.93
CA HIS A 38 -5.35 8.97 -0.26
C HIS A 38 -6.01 9.43 -1.55
N VAL A 39 -7.35 9.38 -1.63
CA VAL A 39 -8.11 9.85 -2.81
C VAL A 39 -7.91 11.35 -3.00
N ALA A 40 -7.93 12.13 -1.92
CA ALA A 40 -7.70 13.58 -1.97
C ALA A 40 -6.29 13.96 -2.42
N GLN A 41 -5.32 13.05 -2.32
CA GLN A 41 -3.93 13.27 -2.74
C GLN A 41 -3.64 12.88 -4.19
N LEU A 42 -4.63 12.35 -4.93
CA LEU A 42 -4.44 11.91 -6.31
C LEU A 42 -4.08 13.06 -7.24
N ARG A 43 -2.95 12.90 -7.96
CA ARG A 43 -2.54 13.79 -9.03
C ARG A 43 -3.03 13.26 -10.37
N ALA A 44 -3.38 14.15 -11.29
CA ALA A 44 -3.92 13.76 -12.59
C ALA A 44 -3.34 14.61 -13.71
N VAL A 45 -2.89 13.97 -14.79
CA VAL A 45 -2.54 14.66 -16.04
C VAL A 45 -3.83 15.06 -16.76
N ARG A 46 -3.95 16.33 -17.15
CA ARG A 46 -5.17 16.91 -17.74
C ARG A 46 -5.05 17.21 -19.23
N GLN A 47 -3.86 17.60 -19.67
CA GLN A 47 -3.56 17.94 -21.06
C GLN A 47 -2.17 17.41 -21.40
N VAL A 48 -1.99 16.98 -22.65
CA VAL A 48 -0.73 16.44 -23.16
C VAL A 48 -0.53 16.88 -24.60
N ALA A 49 0.69 17.26 -24.95
CA ALA A 49 1.15 17.50 -26.30
C ALA A 49 2.56 16.93 -26.49
N ILE A 50 2.85 16.42 -27.68
CA ILE A 50 4.17 15.91 -28.07
C ILE A 50 4.71 16.80 -29.20
N SER A 51 6.00 17.12 -29.17
CA SER A 51 6.64 17.87 -30.26
C SER A 51 6.61 17.07 -31.57
N PRO A 52 6.60 17.73 -32.74
CA PRO A 52 6.55 17.02 -34.03
C PRO A 52 7.71 16.03 -34.27
N ASP A 53 8.88 16.30 -33.68
CA ASP A 53 10.07 15.44 -33.72
C ASP A 53 10.08 14.34 -32.65
N GLY A 54 9.06 14.31 -31.78
CA GLY A 54 8.91 13.35 -30.69
C GLY A 54 9.93 13.48 -29.56
N GLN A 55 10.77 14.53 -29.56
CA GLN A 55 11.83 14.70 -28.57
C GLN A 55 11.36 15.33 -27.26
N GLN A 56 10.19 15.97 -27.25
CA GLN A 56 9.65 16.65 -26.08
C GLN A 56 8.18 16.32 -25.84
N VAL A 57 7.79 16.28 -24.57
CA VAL A 57 6.40 16.15 -24.14
C VAL A 57 6.06 17.29 -23.19
N ALA A 58 5.02 18.03 -23.51
CA ALA A 58 4.42 19.01 -22.61
C ALA A 58 3.16 18.42 -21.97
N TYR A 59 3.01 18.55 -20.65
CA TYR A 59 1.80 18.11 -19.96
C TYR A 59 1.40 19.02 -18.81
N VAL A 60 0.10 19.12 -18.57
CA VAL A 60 -0.47 19.85 -17.43
C VAL A 60 -0.85 18.86 -16.34
N LEU A 61 -0.24 19.01 -15.16
CA LEU A 61 -0.49 18.20 -13.97
C LEU A 61 -1.41 18.96 -13.00
N SER A 62 -2.54 18.34 -12.65
CA SER A 62 -3.42 18.78 -11.57
C SER A 62 -2.86 18.27 -10.25
N VAL A 63 -2.45 19.19 -9.37
CA VAL A 63 -1.86 18.89 -8.06
C VAL A 63 -2.83 19.36 -6.96
N PRO A 64 -3.41 18.42 -6.18
CA PRO A 64 -4.27 18.78 -5.05
C PRO A 64 -3.54 19.65 -4.03
N ARG A 65 -4.31 20.45 -3.29
CA ARG A 65 -3.79 21.20 -2.14
C ARG A 65 -3.46 20.23 -1.00
N SER A 66 -2.44 20.55 -0.21
CA SER A 66 -2.08 19.80 0.99
C SER A 66 -3.05 20.13 2.11
N LEU A 67 -3.77 19.10 2.58
CA LEU A 67 -4.69 19.19 3.71
C LEU A 67 -3.99 18.74 5.00
N PRO A 68 -4.26 19.37 6.16
CA PRO A 68 -5.16 20.52 6.37
C PRO A 68 -4.45 21.89 6.21
N ASP A 69 -3.19 21.90 5.79
CA ASP A 69 -2.30 23.07 5.90
C ASP A 69 -2.62 24.22 4.94
N GLN A 70 -3.38 23.97 3.87
CA GLN A 70 -3.74 24.96 2.88
C GLN A 70 -5.23 25.32 2.94
N GLU A 71 -5.54 26.58 2.62
CA GLU A 71 -6.92 27.05 2.45
C GLU A 71 -7.66 26.30 1.34
N ASP A 72 -8.97 26.13 1.55
CA ASP A 72 -9.89 25.54 0.59
C ASP A 72 -9.80 26.23 -0.77
N GLY A 73 -9.76 25.43 -1.84
CA GLY A 73 -9.67 25.94 -3.19
C GLY A 73 -9.42 24.85 -4.22
N PRO A 74 -9.45 25.21 -5.52
CA PRO A 74 -9.15 24.26 -6.58
C PRO A 74 -7.69 23.78 -6.50
N ALA A 75 -7.43 22.64 -7.13
CA ALA A 75 -6.08 22.12 -7.35
C ALA A 75 -5.23 23.11 -8.18
N TRP A 76 -3.92 23.09 -7.94
CA TRP A 76 -2.96 23.84 -8.75
C TRP A 76 -2.76 23.16 -10.11
N ALA A 77 -2.44 23.94 -11.13
CA ALA A 77 -2.05 23.45 -12.44
C ALA A 77 -0.57 23.71 -12.65
N GLU A 78 0.20 22.64 -12.87
CA GLU A 78 1.62 22.72 -13.20
C GLU A 78 1.83 22.37 -14.67
N LEU A 79 2.58 23.18 -15.39
CA LEU A 79 3.04 22.85 -16.74
C LEU A 79 4.46 22.27 -16.66
N HIS A 80 4.63 21.08 -17.24
CA HIS A 80 5.91 20.38 -17.34
C HIS A 80 6.27 20.19 -18.81
N VAL A 81 7.56 20.32 -19.14
CA VAL A 81 8.14 19.98 -20.45
C VAL A 81 9.35 19.08 -20.19
N VAL A 82 9.32 17.86 -20.74
CA VAL A 82 10.36 16.83 -20.57
C VAL A 82 10.86 16.32 -21.90
#